data_AF-A0A537Q043-F1
#
_entry.id   AF-A0A537Q043-F1
#
_cell.length_a   1.000
_cell.length_b   1.000
_cell.length_c   1.000
_cell.angle_alpha   90.00
_cell.angle_beta   90.00
_cell.angle_gamma   90.00
#
_symmetry.space_group_name_H-M   'P 1'
#
loop_
_entity.id
_entity.type
_entity.pdbx_description
1 polymer ?
#
loop_
_entity_poly.entity_id
_entity_poly.type
_entity_poly.pdbx_seq_one_letter_code
_entity_poly.pdbx_strand_id
1 'polypeptide(L)'
;MSKTRGTGLLMVWTDIDHEFEAEFNRWYDEEHISQLLRVPGFLSAGRYAALKGGPKYLAMYELEDHNVLRTAAYLDTVKYQPSPQRARIGTSRVGRNFLRNAYRQIFPLHTHPIEQTVGMAPFLQMGRIDVSAAIEEEFNAWYNTVYIPGYLAVPGCLGARRFVAVEGQPKYLTVYEFEHAQVSESDSWTRARASNPWTRRVQPNLRHDEGSPGIYQRIYPK
;
A
#
# COMPACT_ATOMS: atom_id res chain seq x y z
N MET A 1 10.98 -8.37 19.65
CA MET A 1 11.17 -8.25 18.19
C MET A 1 11.13 -6.78 17.83
N SER A 2 11.91 -6.32 16.83
CA SER A 2 11.84 -4.93 16.37
C SER A 2 10.50 -4.64 15.71
N LYS A 3 10.06 -3.38 15.76
CA LYS A 3 8.85 -2.91 15.10
C LYS A 3 9.05 -2.93 13.58
N THR A 4 8.15 -3.56 12.85
CA THR A 4 8.19 -3.68 11.37
C THR A 4 7.17 -2.79 10.70
N ARG A 5 6.10 -2.39 11.39
CA ARG A 5 5.03 -1.55 10.86
C ARG A 5 4.59 -0.47 11.83
N GLY A 6 4.18 0.68 11.30
CA GLY A 6 3.78 1.84 12.09
C GLY A 6 2.45 2.40 11.64
N THR A 7 2.28 3.71 11.77
CA THR A 7 1.02 4.40 11.40
C THR A 7 1.13 5.22 10.12
N GLY A 8 2.34 5.33 9.56
CA GLY A 8 2.58 5.96 8.28
C GLY A 8 2.91 4.93 7.20
N LEU A 9 2.45 5.19 5.98
CA LEU A 9 2.91 4.46 4.79
C LEU A 9 3.43 5.44 3.74
N LEU A 10 4.54 5.07 3.11
CA LEU A 10 4.91 5.62 1.81
C LEU A 10 4.71 4.51 0.77
N MET A 11 3.93 4.80 -0.26
CA MET A 11 3.71 3.89 -1.37
C MET A 11 4.06 4.54 -2.70
N VAL A 12 4.76 3.78 -3.53
CA VAL A 12 5.23 4.22 -4.84
C VAL A 12 4.82 3.17 -5.87
N TRP A 13 3.97 3.56 -6.81
CA TRP A 13 3.58 2.73 -7.95
C TRP A 13 4.18 3.27 -9.24
N THR A 14 4.56 2.37 -10.14
CA THR A 14 5.07 2.72 -11.45
C THR A 14 4.98 1.54 -12.42
N ASP A 15 4.78 1.84 -13.69
CA ASP A 15 5.15 0.99 -14.80
C ASP A 15 6.57 1.34 -15.25
N ILE A 16 7.26 0.38 -15.85
CA ILE A 16 8.62 0.53 -16.37
C ILE A 16 8.65 -0.13 -17.74
N ASP A 17 9.22 0.55 -18.73
CA ASP A 17 9.40 -0.04 -20.06
C ASP A 17 10.37 -1.22 -19.99
N HIS A 18 10.11 -2.23 -20.82
CA HIS A 18 10.83 -3.50 -20.79
C HIS A 18 12.36 -3.32 -20.89
N GLU A 19 12.83 -2.33 -21.66
CA GLU A 19 14.26 -2.02 -21.81
C GLU A 19 14.94 -1.59 -20.50
N PHE A 20 14.20 -0.96 -19.57
CA PHE A 20 14.72 -0.47 -18.29
C PHE A 20 14.43 -1.42 -17.12
N GLU A 21 13.54 -2.39 -17.30
CA GLU A 21 12.97 -3.20 -16.21
C GLU A 21 14.03 -3.94 -15.38
N ALA A 22 15.01 -4.56 -16.04
CA ALA A 22 16.06 -5.31 -15.35
C ALA A 22 16.99 -4.40 -14.53
N GLU A 23 17.39 -3.25 -15.09
CA GLU A 23 18.24 -2.28 -14.40
C GLU A 23 17.49 -1.60 -13.25
N PHE A 24 16.23 -1.21 -13.48
CA PHE A 24 15.36 -0.61 -12.47
C PHE A 24 15.20 -1.54 -11.26
N ASN A 25 14.87 -2.81 -11.50
CA ASN A 25 14.68 -3.76 -10.40
C ASN A 25 15.96 -3.99 -9.60
N ARG A 26 17.10 -4.10 -10.27
CA ARG A 26 18.41 -4.24 -9.62
C ARG A 26 18.73 -3.03 -8.73
N TRP A 27 18.59 -1.82 -9.29
CA TRP A 27 18.82 -0.58 -8.53
C TRP A 27 17.90 -0.49 -7.32
N TYR A 28 16.63 -0.86 -7.47
CA TYR A 28 15.66 -0.77 -6.38
C TYR A 28 16.02 -1.70 -5.21
N ASP A 29 16.41 -2.95 -5.53
CA ASP A 29 16.66 -4.02 -4.57
C ASP A 29 18.03 -3.91 -3.89
N GLU A 30 19.06 -3.55 -4.66
CA GLU A 30 20.45 -3.53 -4.18
C GLU A 30 20.83 -2.19 -3.54
N GLU A 31 20.21 -1.09 -3.97
CA GLU A 31 20.60 0.25 -3.54
C GLU A 31 19.45 0.99 -2.87
N HIS A 32 18.34 1.23 -3.58
CA HIS A 32 17.35 2.23 -3.19
C HIS A 32 16.63 1.89 -1.87
N ILE A 33 16.22 0.63 -1.69
CA ILE A 33 15.54 0.21 -0.46
C ILE A 33 16.45 0.37 0.76
N SER A 34 17.70 -0.08 0.66
CA SER A 34 18.63 -0.01 1.79
C SER A 34 18.95 1.44 2.19
N GLN A 35 19.01 2.36 1.22
CA GLN A 35 19.17 3.79 1.48
C GLN A 35 17.98 4.36 2.28
N LEU A 36 16.75 4.05 1.88
CA LEU A 36 15.57 4.53 2.60
C LEU A 36 15.41 3.90 3.98
N LEU A 37 15.74 2.61 4.13
CA LEU A 37 15.69 1.93 5.43
C LEU A 37 16.72 2.46 6.45
N ARG A 38 17.73 3.23 6.01
CA ARG A 38 18.66 3.92 6.92
C ARG A 38 18.10 5.23 7.48
N VAL A 39 17.02 5.75 6.90
CA VAL A 39 16.39 6.99 7.37
C VAL A 39 15.65 6.69 8.68
N PRO A 40 15.92 7.41 9.78
CA PRO A 40 15.20 7.24 11.04
C PRO A 40 13.69 7.35 10.84
N GLY A 41 12.95 6.37 11.37
CA GLY A 41 11.49 6.28 11.24
C GLY A 41 11.00 5.42 10.08
N PHE A 42 11.86 4.97 9.16
CA PHE A 42 11.56 3.87 8.25
C PHE A 42 11.72 2.54 8.98
N LEU A 43 10.68 1.70 8.95
CA LEU A 43 10.59 0.48 9.76
C LEU A 43 10.84 -0.78 8.92
N SER A 44 10.19 -0.87 7.76
CA SER A 44 10.39 -1.96 6.82
C SER A 44 10.00 -1.55 5.40
N ALA A 45 10.43 -2.34 4.43
CA ALA A 45 10.13 -2.14 3.03
C ALA A 45 9.81 -3.47 2.34
N GLY A 46 8.99 -3.39 1.30
CA GLY A 46 8.68 -4.52 0.42
C GLY A 46 8.39 -4.03 -0.99
N ARG A 47 8.79 -4.83 -1.97
CA ARG A 47 8.38 -4.61 -3.36
C ARG A 47 7.44 -5.68 -3.81
N TYR A 48 6.53 -5.27 -4.69
CA TYR A 48 5.52 -6.13 -5.23
C TYR A 48 5.37 -5.90 -6.74
N ALA A 49 4.93 -6.95 -7.44
CA ALA A 49 4.49 -6.89 -8.82
C ALA A 49 2.98 -7.19 -8.91
N ALA A 50 2.25 -6.43 -9.73
CA ALA A 50 0.83 -6.63 -9.96
C ALA A 50 0.60 -7.94 -10.71
N LEU A 51 -0.29 -8.77 -10.18
CA LEU A 51 -0.91 -9.90 -10.87
C LEU A 51 -2.23 -9.48 -11.54
N LYS A 52 -2.88 -8.46 -10.99
CA LYS A 52 -4.10 -7.85 -11.49
C LYS A 52 -4.11 -6.36 -11.18
N GLY A 53 -4.69 -5.55 -12.07
CA GLY A 53 -4.69 -4.10 -11.94
C GLY A 53 -3.31 -3.50 -12.25
N GLY A 54 -3.01 -2.35 -11.68
CA GLY A 54 -1.75 -1.67 -11.93
C GLY A 54 -1.60 -0.39 -11.11
N PRO A 55 -0.49 0.34 -11.25
CA PRO A 55 0.69 0.03 -12.08
C PRO A 55 1.43 -1.27 -11.69
N LYS A 56 2.27 -1.81 -12.59
CA LYS A 56 2.96 -3.11 -12.49
C LYS A 56 3.80 -3.22 -11.23
N TYR A 57 4.59 -2.22 -10.88
CA TYR A 57 5.45 -2.26 -9.69
C TYR A 57 4.88 -1.41 -8.57
N LEU A 58 5.03 -1.94 -7.35
CA LEU A 58 4.78 -1.26 -6.09
C LEU A 58 6.01 -1.37 -5.21
N ALA A 59 6.42 -0.26 -4.59
CA ALA A 59 7.23 -0.27 -3.39
C ALA A 59 6.41 0.28 -2.22
N MET A 60 6.39 -0.47 -1.13
CA MET A 60 5.70 -0.15 0.12
C MET A 60 6.74 0.04 1.21
N TYR A 61 6.66 1.15 1.93
CA TYR A 61 7.48 1.44 3.10
C TYR A 61 6.59 1.68 4.31
N GLU A 62 6.87 0.95 5.37
CA GLU A 62 6.29 1.17 6.68
C GLU A 62 7.06 2.26 7.42
N LEU A 63 6.35 3.24 7.96
CA LEU A 63 6.91 4.36 8.69
C LEU A 63 6.33 4.39 10.10
N GLU A 64 7.12 4.83 11.08
CA GLU A 64 6.62 5.09 12.44
C GLU A 64 5.38 5.98 12.41
N ASP A 65 5.48 7.08 11.67
CA ASP A 65 4.41 8.04 11.39
C ASP A 65 4.64 8.71 10.03
N HIS A 66 3.59 9.25 9.42
CA HIS A 66 3.65 9.95 8.14
C HIS A 66 4.57 11.18 8.15
N ASN A 67 4.80 11.83 9.30
CA ASN A 67 5.69 12.98 9.41
C ASN A 67 7.17 12.65 9.21
N VAL A 68 7.56 11.36 9.19
CA VAL A 68 8.93 10.93 8.84
C VAL A 68 9.35 11.51 7.48
N LEU A 69 8.41 11.64 6.54
CA LEU A 69 8.64 12.18 5.20
C LEU A 69 8.88 13.70 5.16
N ARG A 70 8.73 14.39 6.30
CA ARG A 70 9.02 15.83 6.46
C ARG A 70 10.34 16.09 7.17
N THR A 71 11.01 15.04 7.66
CA THR A 71 12.29 15.17 8.38
C THR A 71 13.42 15.56 7.42
N ALA A 72 14.40 16.30 7.95
CA ALA A 72 15.61 16.63 7.19
C ALA A 72 16.33 15.36 6.71
N ALA A 73 16.43 14.32 7.57
CA ALA A 73 17.06 13.04 7.20
C ALA A 73 16.45 12.40 5.94
N TYR A 74 15.12 12.40 5.84
CA TYR A 74 14.43 11.91 4.64
C TYR A 74 14.66 12.83 3.44
N LEU A 75 14.47 14.14 3.62
CA LEU A 75 14.60 15.11 2.53
C LEU A 75 16.03 15.15 1.96
N ASP A 76 17.06 15.04 2.80
CA ASP A 76 18.46 15.00 2.39
C ASP A 76 18.76 13.74 1.57
N THR A 77 18.30 12.59 2.05
CA THR A 77 18.47 11.29 1.37
C THR A 77 17.79 11.27 0.01
N VAL A 78 16.56 11.80 -0.11
CA VAL A 78 15.77 11.69 -1.34
C VAL A 78 15.97 12.85 -2.31
N LYS A 79 16.16 14.08 -1.82
CA LYS A 79 16.18 15.29 -2.64
C LYS A 79 17.59 15.81 -2.87
N TYR A 80 18.44 15.82 -1.86
CA TYR A 80 19.71 16.57 -1.91
C TYR A 80 20.94 15.69 -2.20
N GLN A 81 20.83 14.36 -2.08
CA GLN A 81 21.93 13.42 -2.33
C GLN A 81 21.52 12.23 -3.21
N PRO A 82 21.02 12.44 -4.45
CA PRO A 82 20.71 11.34 -5.34
C PRO A 82 21.99 10.58 -5.73
N SER A 83 21.96 9.25 -5.67
CA SER A 83 23.04 8.45 -6.22
C SER A 83 23.15 8.63 -7.75
N PRO A 84 24.34 8.42 -8.34
CA PRO A 84 24.49 8.44 -9.80
C PRO A 84 23.56 7.44 -10.50
N GLN A 85 23.30 6.29 -9.87
CA GLN A 85 22.44 5.26 -10.42
C GLN A 85 20.96 5.68 -10.41
N ARG A 86 20.48 6.27 -9.30
CA ARG A 86 19.15 6.87 -9.21
C ARG A 86 18.94 7.98 -10.25
N ALA A 87 19.97 8.77 -10.56
CA ALA A 87 19.88 9.81 -11.57
C ALA A 87 19.66 9.26 -13.00
N ARG A 88 20.04 8.00 -13.26
CA ARG A 88 19.86 7.32 -14.55
C ARG A 88 18.57 6.49 -14.60
N ILE A 89 18.36 5.62 -13.63
CA ILE A 89 17.30 4.59 -13.65
C ILE A 89 16.22 4.77 -12.58
N GLY A 90 16.26 5.86 -11.82
CA GLY A 90 15.28 6.10 -10.75
C GLY A 90 13.85 6.27 -11.29
N THR A 91 12.86 6.06 -10.42
CA THR A 91 11.45 6.08 -10.82
C THR A 91 11.02 7.39 -11.50
N SER A 92 11.57 8.54 -11.10
CA SER A 92 11.29 9.83 -11.74
C SER A 92 11.88 9.98 -13.15
N ARG A 93 12.68 9.01 -13.62
CA ARG A 93 13.33 9.04 -14.94
C ARG A 93 12.71 8.07 -15.92
N VAL A 94 12.51 6.83 -15.51
CA VAL A 94 12.04 5.75 -16.40
C VAL A 94 10.64 5.26 -16.04
N GLY A 95 10.04 5.81 -14.97
CA GLY A 95 8.70 5.44 -14.51
C GLY A 95 7.59 6.05 -15.37
N ARG A 96 6.61 5.21 -15.71
CA ARG A 96 5.32 5.61 -16.30
C ARG A 96 4.18 5.31 -15.31
N ASN A 97 3.02 5.94 -15.49
CA ASN A 97 1.88 5.79 -14.58
C ASN A 97 2.31 5.89 -13.10
N PHE A 98 3.06 6.96 -12.80
CA PHE A 98 3.74 7.11 -11.52
C PHE A 98 2.79 7.68 -10.47
N LEU A 99 2.60 6.93 -9.38
CA LEU A 99 1.89 7.41 -8.19
C LEU A 99 2.84 7.34 -7.00
N ARG A 100 2.96 8.43 -6.24
CA ARG A 100 3.65 8.46 -4.96
C ARG A 100 2.74 9.08 -3.93
N ASN A 101 2.28 8.26 -2.99
CA ASN A 101 1.37 8.71 -1.95
C ASN A 101 1.96 8.44 -0.56
N ALA A 102 1.78 9.40 0.32
CA ALA A 102 2.00 9.24 1.74
C ALA A 102 0.66 9.11 2.45
N TYR A 103 0.57 8.17 3.38
CA TYR A 103 -0.67 7.87 4.08
C TYR A 103 -0.50 7.85 5.59
N ARG A 104 -1.58 8.15 6.29
CA ARG A 104 -1.74 7.93 7.73
C ARG A 104 -2.84 6.90 7.98
N GLN A 105 -2.59 5.94 8.87
CA GLN A 105 -3.55 4.90 9.24
C GLN A 105 -4.79 5.53 9.90
N ILE A 106 -5.95 5.00 9.54
CA ILE A 106 -7.25 5.35 10.12
C ILE A 106 -8.02 4.13 10.63
N PHE A 107 -7.64 2.91 10.21
CA PHE A 107 -8.19 1.66 10.73
C PHE A 107 -7.14 0.53 10.68
N PRO A 108 -6.99 -0.29 11.75
CA PRO A 108 -7.57 -0.04 13.08
C PRO A 108 -7.01 1.26 13.67
N LEU A 109 -7.71 1.87 14.64
CA LEU A 109 -7.21 3.08 15.30
C LEU A 109 -5.90 2.81 16.07
N HIS A 110 -5.77 1.60 16.60
CA HIS A 110 -4.56 1.12 17.27
C HIS A 110 -4.20 -0.26 16.70
N THR A 111 -2.96 -0.39 16.22
CA THR A 111 -2.41 -1.68 15.79
C THR A 111 -1.97 -2.47 17.01
N HIS A 112 -2.41 -3.72 17.14
CA HIS A 112 -2.05 -4.56 18.28
C HIS A 112 -0.53 -4.77 18.35
N PRO A 113 0.13 -4.75 19.51
CA PRO A 113 1.60 -4.83 19.60
C PRO A 113 2.23 -6.01 18.87
N ILE A 114 1.56 -7.17 18.87
CA ILE A 114 2.03 -8.35 18.12
C ILE A 114 2.05 -8.06 16.61
N GLU A 115 0.98 -7.48 16.08
CA GLU A 115 0.88 -7.12 14.65
C GLU A 115 1.95 -6.11 14.24
N GLN A 116 2.39 -5.24 15.15
CA GLN A 116 3.45 -4.26 14.89
C GLN A 116 4.82 -4.90 14.59
N THR A 117 4.97 -6.20 14.84
CA THR A 117 6.19 -6.98 14.60
C THR A 117 6.07 -7.95 13.42
N VAL A 118 4.89 -8.04 12.81
CA VAL A 118 4.64 -8.92 11.65
C VAL A 118 5.19 -8.27 10.39
N GLY A 119 6.01 -9.02 9.65
CA GLY A 119 6.56 -8.59 8.36
C GLY A 119 5.47 -8.40 7.30
N MET A 120 5.84 -7.86 6.14
CA MET A 120 4.86 -7.65 5.07
C MET A 120 4.39 -8.97 4.46
N ALA A 121 3.11 -9.06 4.11
CA ALA A 121 2.50 -10.26 3.55
C ALA A 121 3.02 -10.62 2.15
N PRO A 122 2.94 -11.92 1.75
CA PRO A 122 3.37 -12.37 0.43
C PRO A 122 2.47 -11.85 -0.70
N PHE A 123 1.19 -11.59 -0.41
CA PHE A 123 0.25 -11.00 -1.36
C PHE A 123 -0.51 -9.84 -0.72
N LEU A 124 -0.81 -8.83 -1.53
CA LEU A 124 -1.65 -7.69 -1.14
C LEU A 124 -2.81 -7.56 -2.11
N GLN A 125 -4.01 -7.26 -1.61
CA GLN A 125 -5.04 -6.62 -2.41
C GLN A 125 -5.23 -5.19 -1.94
N MET A 126 -5.24 -4.24 -2.87
CA MET A 126 -5.36 -2.82 -2.53
C MET A 126 -6.47 -2.13 -3.29
N GLY A 127 -7.32 -1.44 -2.54
CA GLY A 127 -8.31 -0.49 -3.08
C GLY A 127 -7.84 0.95 -2.86
N ARG A 128 -7.60 1.68 -3.95
CA ARG A 128 -7.40 3.13 -3.99
C ARG A 128 -8.75 3.75 -4.37
N ILE A 129 -9.34 4.51 -3.46
CA ILE A 129 -10.76 4.89 -3.49
C ILE A 129 -10.92 6.37 -3.18
N ASP A 130 -11.72 7.05 -3.99
CA ASP A 130 -12.37 8.32 -3.65
C ASP A 130 -13.87 8.13 -3.42
N VAL A 131 -14.42 9.04 -2.65
CA VAL A 131 -15.84 9.09 -2.30
C VAL A 131 -16.27 10.56 -2.23
N SER A 132 -17.52 10.87 -2.58
CA SER A 132 -18.03 12.23 -2.45
C SER A 132 -18.17 12.62 -0.97
N ALA A 133 -18.02 13.91 -0.66
CA ALA A 133 -18.18 14.40 0.71
C ALA A 133 -19.56 14.06 1.31
N ALA A 134 -20.60 13.97 0.49
CA ALA A 134 -21.97 13.68 0.92
C ALA A 134 -22.16 12.30 1.56
N ILE A 135 -21.29 11.33 1.24
CA ILE A 135 -21.39 9.95 1.77
C ILE A 135 -20.12 9.53 2.52
N GLU A 136 -19.16 10.44 2.70
CA GLU A 136 -17.84 10.13 3.25
C GLU A 136 -17.90 9.62 4.71
N GLU A 137 -18.76 10.21 5.54
CA GLU A 137 -18.96 9.76 6.91
C GLU A 137 -19.58 8.34 6.94
N GLU A 138 -20.65 8.13 6.18
CA GLU A 138 -21.32 6.82 6.07
C GLU A 138 -20.37 5.76 5.50
N PHE A 139 -19.58 6.12 4.49
CA PHE A 139 -18.53 5.27 3.93
C PHE A 139 -17.53 4.84 4.98
N ASN A 140 -17.00 5.76 5.79
CA ASN A 140 -16.01 5.41 6.81
C ASN A 140 -16.58 4.55 7.92
N ALA A 141 -17.81 4.83 8.37
CA ALA A 141 -18.50 4.02 9.36
C ALA A 141 -18.70 2.59 8.83
N TRP A 142 -19.32 2.45 7.66
CA TRP A 142 -19.57 1.17 7.00
C TRP A 142 -18.27 0.36 6.80
N TYR A 143 -17.23 1.00 6.28
CA TYR A 143 -16.00 0.28 5.94
C TYR A 143 -15.31 -0.29 7.20
N ASN A 144 -15.32 0.49 8.30
CA ASN A 144 -14.63 0.13 9.53
C ASN A 144 -15.40 -0.88 10.38
N THR A 145 -16.74 -0.81 10.41
CA THR A 145 -17.54 -1.64 11.33
C THR A 145 -18.17 -2.85 10.65
N VAL A 146 -18.30 -2.83 9.33
CA VAL A 146 -18.95 -3.90 8.56
C VAL A 146 -18.01 -4.50 7.53
N TYR A 147 -17.46 -3.68 6.63
CA TYR A 147 -16.80 -4.19 5.44
C TYR A 147 -15.50 -4.93 5.75
N ILE A 148 -14.53 -4.28 6.42
CA ILE A 148 -13.27 -4.94 6.79
C ILE A 148 -13.46 -6.10 7.78
N PRO A 149 -14.23 -5.95 8.88
CA PRO A 149 -14.42 -7.05 9.81
C PRO A 149 -14.96 -8.33 9.15
N GLY A 150 -15.85 -8.20 8.16
CA GLY A 150 -16.34 -9.34 7.38
C GLY A 150 -15.24 -10.06 6.60
N TYR A 151 -14.26 -9.32 6.05
CA TYR A 151 -13.14 -9.90 5.32
C TYR A 151 -12.04 -10.49 6.20
N LEU A 152 -11.84 -9.95 7.41
CA LEU A 152 -10.85 -10.50 8.36
C LEU A 152 -11.21 -11.93 8.81
N ALA A 153 -12.47 -12.35 8.67
CA ALA A 153 -12.91 -13.72 8.94
C ALA A 153 -12.72 -14.68 7.75
N VAL A 154 -12.29 -14.18 6.57
CA VAL A 154 -12.10 -15.01 5.37
C VAL A 154 -10.78 -15.78 5.48
N PRO A 155 -10.79 -17.13 5.31
CA PRO A 155 -9.55 -17.92 5.28
C PRO A 155 -8.56 -17.37 4.24
N GLY A 156 -7.30 -17.23 4.64
CA GLY A 156 -6.24 -16.63 3.84
C GLY A 156 -6.13 -15.10 3.92
N CYS A 157 -7.06 -14.41 4.57
CA CYS A 157 -6.94 -12.98 4.90
C CYS A 157 -6.16 -12.81 6.21
N LEU A 158 -4.89 -12.40 6.10
CA LEU A 158 -3.97 -12.25 7.22
C LEU A 158 -4.20 -10.96 8.01
N GLY A 159 -4.73 -9.93 7.36
CA GLY A 159 -4.93 -8.63 7.97
C GLY A 159 -5.51 -7.62 7.00
N ALA A 160 -5.99 -6.50 7.53
CA ALA A 160 -6.52 -5.40 6.74
C ALA A 160 -6.30 -4.07 7.46
N ARG A 161 -5.83 -3.06 6.73
CA ARG A 161 -5.66 -1.70 7.24
C ARG A 161 -6.21 -0.68 6.26
N ARG A 162 -6.73 0.42 6.80
CA ARG A 162 -7.14 1.59 6.03
C ARG A 162 -6.29 2.78 6.37
N PHE A 163 -6.09 3.60 5.34
CA PHE A 163 -5.31 4.81 5.44
C PHE A 163 -6.00 5.94 4.68
N VAL A 164 -5.70 7.16 5.11
CA VAL A 164 -6.04 8.39 4.39
C VAL A 164 -4.76 9.00 3.83
N ALA A 165 -4.81 9.47 2.58
CA ALA A 165 -3.71 10.17 1.96
C ALA A 165 -3.48 11.50 2.70
N VAL A 166 -2.22 11.74 3.09
CA VAL A 166 -1.75 13.03 3.57
C VAL A 166 -0.97 13.78 2.48
N GLU A 167 -0.52 13.04 1.46
CA GLU A 167 0.07 13.54 0.22
C GLU A 167 -0.29 12.56 -0.90
N GLY A 168 -0.74 13.08 -2.05
CA GLY A 168 -1.17 12.28 -3.19
C GLY A 168 -2.67 11.97 -3.21
N GLN A 169 -3.10 11.19 -4.21
CA GLN A 169 -4.49 10.81 -4.48
C GLN A 169 -4.53 9.38 -5.03
N PRO A 170 -5.65 8.64 -4.89
CA PRO A 170 -6.90 8.99 -4.22
C PRO A 170 -6.82 9.15 -2.70
N LYS A 171 -7.89 9.70 -2.10
CA LYS A 171 -7.96 10.01 -0.66
C LYS A 171 -7.85 8.79 0.25
N TYR A 172 -8.44 7.65 -0.13
CA TYR A 172 -8.44 6.45 0.71
C TYR A 172 -7.66 5.30 0.09
N LEU A 173 -6.91 4.60 0.94
CA LEU A 173 -6.27 3.33 0.64
C LEU A 173 -6.77 2.28 1.62
N THR A 174 -7.18 1.13 1.11
CA THR A 174 -7.33 -0.10 1.90
C THR A 174 -6.31 -1.11 1.43
N VAL A 175 -5.57 -1.69 2.36
CA VAL A 175 -4.60 -2.78 2.11
C VAL A 175 -5.10 -4.02 2.83
N TYR A 176 -5.41 -5.07 2.07
CA TYR A 176 -5.60 -6.42 2.59
C TYR A 176 -4.31 -7.21 2.41
N GLU A 177 -3.91 -7.93 3.45
CA GLU A 177 -2.75 -8.81 3.48
C GLU A 177 -3.23 -10.25 3.31
N PHE A 178 -2.69 -10.97 2.32
CA PHE A 178 -3.16 -12.30 1.92
C PHE A 178 -2.07 -13.36 1.93
N GLU A 179 -2.47 -14.61 2.19
CA GLU A 179 -1.64 -15.81 2.06
C GLU A 179 -1.36 -16.16 0.59
N HIS A 180 -2.33 -15.98 -0.30
CA HIS A 180 -2.21 -16.27 -1.73
C HIS A 180 -3.06 -15.29 -2.57
N ALA A 181 -2.80 -15.22 -3.88
CA ALA A 181 -3.41 -14.22 -4.76
C ALA A 181 -4.95 -14.33 -4.88
N GLN A 182 -5.50 -15.55 -4.75
CA GLN A 182 -6.91 -15.85 -5.00
C GLN A 182 -7.82 -15.72 -3.78
N VAL A 183 -7.34 -15.22 -2.63
CA VAL A 183 -8.18 -15.07 -1.42
C VAL A 183 -9.44 -14.24 -1.72
N SER A 184 -9.29 -13.16 -2.49
CA SER A 184 -10.40 -12.29 -2.91
C SER A 184 -11.36 -12.88 -3.96
N GLU A 185 -11.00 -14.02 -4.52
CA GLU A 185 -11.79 -14.75 -5.52
C GLU A 185 -12.55 -15.92 -4.89
N SER A 186 -12.33 -16.18 -3.61
CA SER A 186 -12.98 -17.26 -2.87
C SER A 186 -14.48 -17.01 -2.66
N ASP A 187 -15.23 -18.11 -2.48
CA ASP A 187 -16.65 -18.02 -2.13
C ASP A 187 -16.88 -17.36 -0.77
N SER A 188 -15.97 -17.58 0.19
CA SER A 188 -16.01 -16.93 1.51
C SER A 188 -15.88 -15.42 1.38
N TRP A 189 -14.97 -14.93 0.52
CA TRP A 189 -14.86 -13.51 0.21
C TRP A 189 -16.13 -12.96 -0.43
N THR A 190 -16.69 -13.68 -1.41
CA THR A 190 -17.94 -13.29 -2.10
C THR A 190 -19.11 -13.22 -1.12
N ARG A 191 -19.25 -14.20 -0.23
CA ARG A 191 -20.26 -14.21 0.84
C ARG A 191 -20.07 -13.06 1.81
N ALA A 192 -18.84 -12.80 2.26
CA ALA A 192 -18.54 -11.68 3.16
C ALA A 192 -18.95 -10.34 2.54
N ARG A 193 -18.62 -10.12 1.25
CA ARG A 193 -19.01 -8.91 0.50
C ARG A 193 -20.52 -8.69 0.46
N ALA A 194 -21.30 -9.77 0.28
CA ALA A 194 -22.75 -9.72 0.15
C ALA A 194 -23.52 -9.80 1.48
N SER A 195 -22.83 -10.03 2.60
CA SER A 195 -23.43 -10.39 3.89
C SER A 195 -24.27 -9.28 4.53
N ASN A 196 -23.94 -8.02 4.27
CA ASN A 196 -24.58 -6.88 4.93
C ASN A 196 -25.33 -5.98 3.92
N PRO A 197 -26.64 -5.74 4.10
CA PRO A 197 -27.43 -4.86 3.23
C PRO A 197 -26.89 -3.43 3.09
N TRP A 198 -26.18 -2.91 4.11
CA TRP A 198 -25.56 -1.58 4.07
C TRP A 198 -24.56 -1.44 2.91
N THR A 199 -23.90 -2.54 2.53
CA THR A 199 -23.00 -2.60 1.36
C THR A 199 -23.70 -2.14 0.08
N ARG A 200 -24.99 -2.49 -0.12
CA ARG A 200 -25.74 -2.13 -1.35
C ARG A 200 -25.98 -0.63 -1.46
N ARG A 201 -25.99 0.10 -0.34
CA ARG A 201 -26.14 1.55 -0.29
C ARG A 201 -24.82 2.26 -0.55
N VAL A 202 -23.75 1.81 0.10
CA VAL A 202 -22.47 2.53 0.09
C VAL A 202 -21.64 2.18 -1.14
N GLN A 203 -21.50 0.89 -1.48
CA GLN A 203 -20.59 0.41 -2.53
C GLN A 203 -20.74 1.10 -3.90
N PRO A 204 -21.95 1.42 -4.40
CA PRO A 204 -22.10 2.13 -5.67
C PRO A 204 -21.48 3.53 -5.72
N ASN A 205 -21.16 4.13 -4.57
CA ASN A 205 -20.58 5.48 -4.48
C ASN A 205 -19.05 5.49 -4.46
N LEU A 206 -18.40 4.32 -4.43
CA LEU A 206 -16.95 4.20 -4.41
C LEU A 206 -16.40 4.45 -5.81
N ARG A 207 -15.47 5.39 -5.94
CA ARG A 207 -14.74 5.66 -7.17
C ARG A 207 -13.36 5.05 -7.04
N HIS A 208 -13.14 3.93 -7.73
CA HIS A 208 -11.82 3.32 -7.80
C HIS A 208 -10.95 4.05 -8.82
N ASP A 209 -9.68 4.20 -8.45
CA ASP A 209 -8.63 4.67 -9.35
C ASP A 209 -8.34 3.65 -10.46
N GLU A 210 -7.72 4.11 -11.54
CA GLU A 210 -7.29 3.23 -12.62
C GLU A 210 -6.35 2.13 -12.08
N GLY A 211 -6.55 0.90 -12.54
CA GLY A 211 -5.80 -0.26 -12.05
C GLY A 211 -6.14 -0.71 -10.63
N SER A 212 -7.20 -0.16 -10.01
CA SER A 212 -7.69 -0.55 -8.68
C SER A 212 -9.08 -1.21 -8.73
N PRO A 213 -9.38 -2.22 -7.88
CA PRO A 213 -8.47 -2.87 -6.95
C PRO A 213 -7.41 -3.71 -7.66
N GLY A 214 -6.18 -3.65 -7.16
CA GLY A 214 -5.05 -4.43 -7.67
C GLY A 214 -4.69 -5.58 -6.72
N ILE A 215 -4.18 -6.68 -7.28
CA ILE A 215 -3.61 -7.81 -6.55
C ILE A 215 -2.12 -7.85 -6.86
N TYR A 216 -1.31 -7.90 -5.82
CA TYR A 216 0.14 -7.70 -5.87
C TYR A 216 0.86 -8.85 -5.17
N GLN A 217 1.83 -9.46 -5.83
CA GLN A 217 2.71 -10.48 -5.25
C GLN A 217 4.04 -9.87 -4.84
N ARG A 218 4.53 -10.22 -3.65
CA ARG A 218 5.82 -9.76 -3.16
C ARG A 218 6.94 -10.32 -4.01
N ILE A 219 7.88 -9.46 -4.40
CA ILE A 219 9.08 -9.81 -5.17
C ILE A 219 10.37 -9.48 -4.41
N TYR A 220 10.30 -8.68 -3.34
CA TYR A 220 11.44 -8.34 -2.48
C TYR A 220 11.01 -8.03 -1.03
N PRO A 221 11.83 -8.38 -0.02
CA PRO A 221 12.91 -9.38 -0.06
C PRO A 221 12.39 -10.74 -0.54
N LYS A 222 13.29 -11.54 -1.11
CA LYS A 222 13.00 -12.93 -1.52
C LYS A 222 12.95 -13.86 -0.32
#